data_AF-A0A7J2R6G5-F1
#
_entry.id   AF-A0A7J2R6G5-F1
#
_cell.length_a   1.000
_cell.length_b   1.000
_cell.length_c   1.000
_cell.angle_alpha   90.00
_cell.angle_beta   90.00
_cell.angle_gamma   90.00
#
_symmetry.space_group_name_H-M   'P 1'
#
loop_
_entity.id
_entity.type
_entity.pdbx_description
1 polymer ?
#
loop_
_entity_poly.entity_id
_entity_poly.type
_entity_poly.pdbx_seq_one_letter_code
_entity_poly.pdbx_strand_id
1 'polypeptide(L)'
;MGNGFAYAVMLFWPFMAIYLYQTRTIQVATIWVILGGFMFLPVGTDVDLPFIPAFGKNSIPVISAMIGCWFVVKKPVHYFKNKGLTKLLVLMLIIGPFITVMNNQEAVIVSDRFLPGLSMHDAFSTVVNQMLLITPFFMGWQFFRTYQNHLLIFKIIVVAGLFYSILILFEIRMSPQLHTWVYGY
;
A
#
# COMPACT_ATOMS: atom_id res chain seq x y z
N MET A 1 16.57 -8.97 5.09
CA MET A 1 15.44 -9.39 5.95
C MET A 1 15.43 -8.48 7.16
N GLY A 2 14.26 -7.99 7.58
CA GLY A 2 14.18 -6.99 8.65
C GLY A 2 14.51 -7.56 10.03
N ASN A 3 14.96 -6.69 10.94
CA ASN A 3 15.08 -7.00 12.35
C ASN A 3 13.69 -7.11 13.03
N GLY A 4 13.65 -7.52 14.31
CA GLY A 4 12.39 -7.63 15.06
C GLY A 4 11.62 -6.31 15.18
N PHE A 5 12.33 -5.17 15.14
CA PHE A 5 11.72 -3.85 15.15
C PHE A 5 10.93 -3.57 13.85
N ALA A 6 11.44 -4.00 12.69
CA ALA A 6 10.74 -3.87 11.41
C ALA A 6 9.36 -4.55 11.44
N TYR A 7 9.31 -5.78 11.94
CA TYR A 7 8.05 -6.53 12.10
C TYR A 7 7.13 -5.89 13.14
N ALA A 8 7.67 -5.36 14.24
CA ALA A 8 6.88 -4.68 15.26
C ALA A 8 6.21 -3.41 14.73
N VAL A 9 6.94 -2.59 13.96
CA VAL A 9 6.38 -1.36 13.33
C VAL A 9 5.27 -1.72 12.34
N MET A 10 5.47 -2.78 11.55
CA MET A 10 4.44 -3.29 10.63
C MET A 10 3.18 -3.76 11.34
N LEU A 11 3.33 -4.53 12.42
CA LEU A 11 2.22 -5.01 13.23
C LEU A 11 1.51 -3.88 13.98
N PHE A 12 2.23 -2.83 14.38
CA PHE A 12 1.68 -1.69 15.09
C PHE A 12 0.84 -0.78 14.18
N TRP A 13 1.09 -0.79 12.86
CA TRP A 13 0.47 0.15 11.93
C TRP A 13 -1.08 0.12 11.90
N PRO A 14 -1.75 -1.05 11.89
CA PRO A 14 -3.21 -1.12 11.96
C PRO A 14 -3.79 -0.51 13.25
N PHE A 15 -3.09 -0.67 14.39
CA PHE A 15 -3.52 -0.08 15.66
C PHE A 15 -3.41 1.44 15.64
N MET A 16 -2.30 1.96 15.11
CA MET A 16 -2.13 3.40 14.89
C MET A 16 -3.21 3.96 13.96
N ALA A 17 -3.56 3.24 12.91
CA ALA A 17 -4.65 3.63 12.02
C ALA A 17 -5.98 3.70 12.76
N ILE A 18 -6.37 2.66 13.51
CA ILE A 18 -7.60 2.66 14.31
C ILE A 18 -7.64 3.88 15.23
N TYR A 19 -6.56 4.17 15.95
CA TYR A 19 -6.46 5.34 16.82
C TYR A 19 -6.66 6.68 16.05
N LEU A 20 -6.04 6.83 14.87
CA LEU A 20 -6.19 8.03 14.05
C LEU A 20 -7.63 8.20 13.53
N TYR A 21 -8.28 7.12 13.07
CA TYR A 21 -9.67 7.17 12.60
C TYR A 21 -10.68 7.40 13.73
N GLN A 22 -10.34 7.08 14.99
CA GLN A 22 -11.17 7.37 16.16
C GLN A 22 -11.06 8.84 16.60
N THR A 23 -9.87 9.43 16.48
CA THR A 23 -9.56 10.75 17.05
C THR A 23 -9.60 11.89 16.05
N ARG A 24 -9.44 11.60 14.75
CA ARG A 24 -9.36 12.60 13.67
C ARG A 24 -10.45 12.39 12.63
N THR A 25 -10.63 13.38 11.76
CA THR A 25 -11.53 13.24 10.61
C THR A 25 -11.02 12.16 9.65
N ILE A 26 -11.94 11.54 8.91
CA ILE A 26 -11.61 10.47 7.94
C ILE A 26 -10.52 10.94 6.94
N GLN A 27 -10.55 12.20 6.53
CA GLN A 27 -9.57 12.77 5.60
C GLN A 27 -8.17 12.84 6.23
N VAL A 28 -8.07 13.42 7.43
CA VAL A 28 -6.78 13.56 8.14
C VAL A 28 -6.19 12.19 8.46
N ALA A 29 -7.02 11.27 8.98
CA ALA A 29 -6.59 9.91 9.30
C ALA A 29 -6.09 9.16 8.06
N THR A 30 -6.84 9.20 6.95
CA THR A 30 -6.45 8.52 5.70
C THR A 30 -5.11 9.03 5.17
N ILE A 31 -4.89 10.34 5.17
CA ILE A 31 -3.61 10.90 4.71
C ILE A 31 -2.47 10.43 5.61
N TRP A 32 -2.59 10.56 6.94
CA TRP A 32 -1.51 10.18 7.86
C TRP A 32 -1.19 8.68 7.85
N VAL A 33 -2.21 7.83 7.76
CA VAL A 33 -2.01 6.37 7.72
C VAL A 33 -1.29 5.95 6.44
N ILE A 34 -1.68 6.51 5.28
CA ILE A 34 -1.09 6.16 3.99
C ILE A 34 0.28 6.83 3.84
N LEU A 35 0.34 8.16 3.93
CA LEU A 35 1.57 8.94 3.74
C LEU A 35 2.61 8.62 4.81
N GLY A 36 2.22 8.61 6.08
CA GLY A 36 3.10 8.20 7.17
C GLY A 36 3.61 6.77 6.97
N GLY A 37 2.78 5.91 6.38
CA GLY A 37 3.18 4.54 6.09
C GLY A 37 4.28 4.47 5.05
N PHE A 38 4.12 5.22 3.96
CA PHE A 38 5.16 5.35 2.94
C PHE A 38 6.42 6.05 3.45
N MET A 39 6.31 6.95 4.42
CA MET A 39 7.48 7.61 5.01
C MET A 39 8.26 6.65 5.92
N PHE A 40 7.58 5.92 6.79
CA PHE A 40 8.25 5.25 7.90
C PHE A 40 8.33 3.73 7.79
N LEU A 41 7.44 3.03 7.05
CA LEU A 41 7.49 1.57 7.03
C LEU A 41 8.78 1.02 6.38
N PRO A 42 9.23 -0.17 6.84
CA PRO A 42 10.36 -0.88 6.26
C PRO A 42 10.07 -1.34 4.81
N VAL A 43 11.01 -1.14 3.88
CA VAL A 43 10.82 -1.41 2.43
C VAL A 43 11.14 -2.86 2.02
N GLY A 44 12.16 -3.48 2.62
CA GLY A 44 12.63 -4.84 2.32
C GLY A 44 12.25 -5.85 3.41
N THR A 45 11.15 -5.60 4.09
CA THR A 45 10.55 -6.55 5.04
C THR A 45 9.14 -6.81 4.55
N ASP A 46 8.87 -8.06 4.25
CA ASP A 46 7.54 -8.51 3.84
C ASP A 46 7.12 -9.66 4.76
N VAL A 47 5.84 -9.71 5.05
CA VAL A 47 5.21 -10.82 5.77
C VAL A 47 4.59 -11.73 4.74
N ASP A 48 5.31 -12.81 4.41
CA ASP A 48 4.83 -13.85 3.51
C ASP A 48 3.92 -14.81 4.28
N LEU A 49 2.62 -14.74 3.97
CA LEU A 49 1.63 -15.66 4.50
C LEU A 49 1.32 -16.72 3.44
N PRO A 50 1.12 -17.99 3.82
CA PRO A 50 0.73 -19.01 2.88
C PRO A 50 -0.61 -18.63 2.22
N PHE A 51 -0.68 -18.72 0.89
CA PHE A 51 -1.86 -18.44 0.05
C PHE A 51 -2.31 -16.97 -0.07
N ILE A 52 -1.58 -16.02 0.51
CA ILE A 52 -1.91 -14.58 0.47
C ILE A 52 -0.68 -13.84 -0.04
N PRO A 53 -0.82 -12.80 -0.90
CA PRO A 53 0.33 -12.02 -1.34
C PRO A 53 1.08 -11.41 -0.15
N ALA A 54 2.40 -11.35 -0.32
CA ALA A 54 3.34 -10.74 0.62
C ALA A 54 2.85 -9.37 1.10
N PHE A 55 2.75 -9.21 2.42
CA PHE A 55 2.36 -7.93 3.00
C PHE A 55 3.57 -7.10 3.41
N GLY A 56 3.75 -5.98 2.72
CA GLY A 56 4.86 -5.07 2.90
C GLY A 56 4.44 -3.62 3.05
N LYS A 57 5.41 -2.74 2.84
CA LYS A 57 5.24 -1.28 2.85
C LYS A 57 4.08 -0.79 1.97
N ASN A 58 3.85 -1.46 0.84
CA ASN A 58 2.84 -1.04 -0.14
C ASN A 58 1.42 -1.51 0.21
N SER A 59 1.26 -2.53 1.05
CA SER A 59 -0.05 -3.10 1.40
C SER A 59 -0.49 -2.72 2.80
N ILE A 60 0.41 -2.73 3.79
CA ILE A 60 0.06 -2.53 5.21
C ILE A 60 -0.63 -1.19 5.47
N PRO A 61 -0.15 -0.04 4.95
CA PRO A 61 -0.84 1.24 5.14
C PRO A 61 -2.24 1.25 4.53
N VAL A 62 -2.40 0.61 3.37
CA VAL A 62 -3.68 0.51 2.66
C VAL A 62 -4.67 -0.35 3.45
N ILE A 63 -4.24 -1.55 3.86
CA ILE A 63 -5.05 -2.47 4.67
C ILE A 63 -5.46 -1.79 5.98
N SER A 64 -4.52 -1.10 6.64
CA SER A 64 -4.77 -0.36 7.88
C SER A 64 -5.81 0.75 7.68
N ALA A 65 -5.73 1.49 6.56
CA ALA A 65 -6.74 2.48 6.21
C ALA A 65 -8.11 1.85 5.91
N MET A 66 -8.14 0.69 5.23
CA MET A 66 -9.38 -0.06 4.96
C MET A 66 -10.04 -0.52 6.26
N ILE A 67 -9.26 -1.07 7.19
CA ILE A 67 -9.72 -1.46 8.53
C ILE A 67 -10.33 -0.25 9.25
N GLY A 68 -9.64 0.90 9.26
CA GLY A 68 -10.17 2.12 9.86
C GLY A 68 -11.48 2.58 9.23
N CYS A 69 -11.59 2.53 7.90
CA CYS A 69 -12.81 2.91 7.18
C CYS A 69 -13.97 1.94 7.47
N TRP A 70 -13.72 0.64 7.52
CA TRP A 70 -14.74 -0.40 7.73
C TRP A 70 -15.23 -0.46 9.17
N PHE A 71 -14.31 -0.55 10.13
CA PHE A 71 -14.67 -0.84 11.51
C PHE A 71 -14.93 0.42 12.35
N VAL A 72 -14.16 1.50 12.11
CA VAL A 72 -14.29 2.73 12.91
C VAL A 72 -15.32 3.66 12.29
N VAL A 73 -15.13 4.03 11.02
CA VAL A 73 -16.00 5.02 10.36
C VAL A 73 -17.27 4.38 9.78
N LYS A 74 -17.30 3.05 9.63
CA LYS A 74 -18.41 2.29 9.03
C LYS A 74 -18.77 2.76 7.61
N LYS A 75 -17.76 3.16 6.84
CA LYS A 75 -17.90 3.61 5.44
C LYS A 75 -16.96 2.81 4.54
N PRO A 76 -17.45 1.72 3.90
CA PRO A 76 -16.63 0.95 2.99
C PRO A 76 -16.22 1.75 1.75
N VAL A 77 -15.06 1.38 1.20
CA VAL A 77 -14.56 1.89 -0.07
C VAL A 77 -15.31 1.20 -1.20
N HIS A 78 -15.87 1.97 -2.12
CA HIS A 78 -16.64 1.41 -3.24
C HIS A 78 -15.85 1.48 -4.54
N TYR A 79 -15.47 0.33 -5.08
CA TYR A 79 -14.75 0.22 -6.35
C TYR A 79 -15.67 0.28 -7.58
N PHE A 80 -16.92 -0.20 -7.44
CA PHE A 80 -17.85 -0.40 -8.56
C PHE A 80 -19.08 0.53 -8.56
N LYS A 81 -19.08 1.55 -7.70
CA LYS A 81 -20.24 2.47 -7.60
C LYS A 81 -20.39 3.37 -8.84
N ASN A 82 -19.28 3.72 -9.46
CA ASN A 82 -19.26 4.53 -10.67
C ASN A 82 -19.58 3.67 -11.91
N LYS A 83 -20.43 4.19 -12.80
CA LYS A 83 -20.78 3.54 -14.07
C LYS A 83 -19.82 3.99 -15.18
N GLY A 84 -19.80 3.27 -16.30
CA GLY A 84 -19.04 3.64 -17.49
C GLY A 84 -17.57 3.21 -17.45
N LEU A 85 -16.67 4.09 -17.89
CA LEU A 85 -15.25 3.77 -18.14
C LEU A 85 -14.53 3.28 -16.88
N THR A 86 -14.77 3.86 -15.71
CA THR A 86 -14.12 3.43 -14.46
C THR A 86 -14.44 1.98 -14.11
N LYS A 87 -15.71 1.56 -14.26
CA LYS A 87 -16.10 0.17 -14.02
C LYS A 87 -15.39 -0.77 -14.99
N LEU A 88 -15.31 -0.39 -16.27
CA LEU A 88 -14.60 -1.16 -17.28
C LEU A 88 -13.11 -1.31 -16.93
N LEU A 89 -12.44 -0.22 -16.53
CA LEU A 89 -11.02 -0.24 -16.14
C LEU A 89 -10.75 -1.12 -14.92
N VAL A 90 -11.61 -1.06 -13.89
CA VAL A 90 -11.48 -1.95 -12.71
C VAL A 90 -11.69 -3.41 -13.11
N LEU A 91 -12.67 -3.71 -13.98
CA LEU A 91 -12.89 -5.06 -14.48
C LEU A 91 -11.71 -5.56 -15.32
N MET A 92 -11.12 -4.72 -16.18
CA MET A 92 -9.91 -5.06 -16.93
C MET A 92 -8.74 -5.36 -16.01
N LEU A 93 -8.58 -4.60 -14.93
CA LEU A 93 -7.53 -4.81 -13.93
C LEU A 93 -7.74 -6.13 -13.18
N ILE A 94 -8.98 -6.56 -12.93
CA ILE A 94 -9.25 -7.88 -12.32
C ILE A 94 -9.07 -9.03 -13.31
N ILE A 95 -9.54 -8.89 -14.56
CA ILE A 95 -9.54 -9.97 -15.55
C ILE A 95 -8.16 -10.16 -16.20
N GLY A 96 -7.41 -9.07 -16.36
CA GLY A 96 -6.10 -9.06 -17.01
C GLY A 96 -5.13 -10.11 -16.47
N PRO A 97 -4.89 -10.20 -15.16
CA PRO A 97 -4.00 -11.21 -14.58
C PRO A 97 -4.38 -12.65 -14.94
N PHE A 98 -5.67 -12.99 -15.02
CA PHE A 98 -6.10 -14.33 -15.43
C PHE A 98 -5.75 -14.63 -16.88
N ILE A 99 -5.99 -13.67 -17.78
CA ILE A 99 -5.60 -13.80 -19.20
C ILE A 99 -4.08 -13.94 -19.31
N THR A 100 -3.32 -13.17 -18.53
CA THR A 100 -1.86 -13.27 -18.48
C THR A 100 -1.40 -14.65 -18.04
N VAL A 101 -1.95 -15.21 -16.95
CA VAL A 101 -1.59 -16.55 -16.49
C VAL A 101 -1.95 -17.62 -17.51
N MET A 102 -3.14 -17.57 -18.11
CA MET A 102 -3.56 -18.54 -19.12
C MET A 102 -2.64 -18.57 -20.34
N ASN A 103 -2.06 -17.42 -20.71
CA ASN A 103 -1.15 -17.31 -21.85
C ASN A 103 0.33 -17.52 -21.49
N ASN A 104 0.68 -17.72 -20.21
CA ASN A 104 2.07 -17.82 -19.75
C ASN A 104 2.27 -18.99 -18.76
N GLN A 105 1.70 -20.15 -19.08
CA GLN A 105 1.81 -21.36 -18.25
C GLN A 105 3.10 -22.16 -18.52
N GLU A 106 3.80 -21.87 -19.60
CA GLU A 106 5.03 -22.57 -19.98
C GLU A 106 6.22 -22.09 -19.14
N ALA A 107 7.06 -23.03 -18.71
CA ALA A 107 8.29 -22.72 -18.00
C ALA A 107 9.36 -22.24 -19.00
N VAL A 108 10.15 -21.26 -18.58
CA VAL A 108 11.28 -20.73 -19.37
C VAL A 108 12.58 -21.29 -18.79
N ILE A 109 13.32 -22.02 -19.62
CA ILE A 109 14.61 -22.62 -19.25
C ILE A 109 15.70 -21.88 -20.02
N VAL A 110 16.58 -21.16 -19.30
CA VAL A 110 17.74 -20.47 -19.89
C VAL A 110 19.00 -20.98 -19.20
N SER A 111 19.73 -21.86 -19.88
CA SER A 111 20.95 -22.50 -19.37
C SER A 111 20.71 -23.14 -17.99
N ASP A 112 21.24 -22.52 -16.92
CA ASP A 112 21.13 -23.01 -15.53
C ASP A 112 19.94 -22.43 -14.76
N ARG A 113 19.15 -21.53 -15.37
CA ARG A 113 18.00 -20.90 -14.71
C ARG A 113 16.69 -21.51 -15.17
N PHE A 114 15.95 -22.08 -14.21
CA PHE A 114 14.58 -22.56 -14.39
C PHE A 114 13.60 -21.53 -13.83
N LEU A 115 12.75 -20.97 -14.69
CA LEU A 115 11.65 -20.10 -14.29
C LEU A 115 10.33 -20.88 -14.51
N PRO A 116 9.60 -21.25 -13.44
CA PRO A 116 8.33 -21.92 -13.60
C PRO A 116 7.32 -21.02 -14.32
N GLY A 117 6.42 -21.64 -15.09
CA GLY A 117 5.28 -20.92 -15.67
C GLY A 117 4.33 -20.40 -14.59
N LEU A 118 3.50 -19.42 -14.95
CA LEU A 118 2.58 -18.81 -14.01
C LEU A 118 1.48 -19.77 -13.59
N SER A 119 1.17 -19.74 -12.31
CA SER A 119 0.12 -20.52 -11.68
C SER A 119 -1.15 -19.68 -11.49
N MET A 120 -2.28 -20.35 -11.26
CA MET A 120 -3.54 -19.68 -10.93
C MET A 120 -3.45 -18.86 -9.63
N HIS A 121 -2.60 -19.29 -8.70
CA HIS A 121 -2.31 -18.54 -7.47
C HIS A 121 -1.69 -17.16 -7.78
N ASP A 122 -0.86 -17.06 -8.83
CA ASP A 122 -0.23 -15.81 -9.23
C ASP A 122 -1.28 -14.82 -9.76
N ALA A 123 -2.28 -15.29 -10.52
CA ALA A 123 -3.40 -14.44 -10.94
C ALA A 123 -4.13 -13.83 -9.75
N PHE A 124 -4.52 -14.64 -8.76
CA PHE A 124 -5.21 -14.14 -7.57
C PHE A 124 -4.35 -13.18 -6.75
N SER A 125 -3.08 -13.51 -6.53
CA SER A 125 -2.13 -12.68 -5.81
C SER A 125 -1.95 -11.32 -6.49
N THR A 126 -1.80 -11.30 -7.81
CA THR A 126 -1.71 -10.08 -8.61
C THR A 126 -2.99 -9.24 -8.50
N VAL A 127 -4.18 -9.84 -8.60
CA VAL A 127 -5.45 -9.12 -8.45
C VAL A 127 -5.54 -8.45 -7.08
N VAL A 128 -5.22 -9.16 -6.00
CA VAL A 128 -5.25 -8.59 -4.64
C VAL A 128 -4.28 -7.41 -4.53
N ASN A 129 -3.04 -7.56 -5.01
CA ASN A 129 -2.04 -6.48 -5.00
C ASN A 129 -2.50 -5.26 -5.79
N GLN A 130 -3.09 -5.46 -6.97
CA GLN A 130 -3.61 -4.35 -7.78
C GLN A 130 -4.82 -3.68 -7.12
N MET A 131 -5.71 -4.46 -6.47
CA MET A 131 -6.84 -3.91 -5.72
C MET A 131 -6.37 -3.06 -4.53
N LEU A 132 -5.33 -3.51 -3.81
CA LEU A 132 -4.70 -2.70 -2.76
C LEU A 132 -4.05 -1.44 -3.34
N LEU A 133 -3.35 -1.55 -4.47
CA LEU A 133 -2.72 -0.41 -5.15
C LEU A 133 -3.72 0.69 -5.52
N ILE A 134 -4.89 0.34 -6.04
CA ILE A 134 -5.91 1.32 -6.45
C ILE A 134 -6.78 1.81 -5.29
N THR A 135 -6.74 1.16 -4.13
CA THR A 135 -7.61 1.51 -3.00
C THR A 135 -7.44 2.95 -2.51
N PRO A 136 -6.21 3.48 -2.30
CA PRO A 136 -6.00 4.88 -1.96
C PRO A 136 -6.66 5.86 -2.93
N PHE A 137 -6.66 5.53 -4.23
CA PHE A 137 -7.34 6.35 -5.23
C PHE A 137 -8.86 6.40 -5.01
N PHE A 138 -9.50 5.26 -4.77
CA PHE A 138 -10.94 5.22 -4.48
C PHE A 138 -11.29 5.88 -3.14
N MET A 139 -10.44 5.74 -2.11
CA MET A 139 -10.60 6.49 -0.85
C MET A 139 -10.51 8.00 -1.09
N GLY A 140 -9.52 8.44 -1.87
CA GLY A 140 -9.36 9.81 -2.34
C GLY A 140 -10.63 10.32 -3.00
N TRP A 141 -11.07 9.63 -4.03
CA TRP A 141 -12.27 10.00 -4.79
C TRP A 141 -13.53 10.03 -3.92
N GLN A 142 -13.69 9.07 -3.00
CA GLN A 142 -14.90 8.97 -2.17
C GLN A 142 -14.93 10.03 -1.06
N PHE A 143 -13.80 10.32 -0.40
CA PHE A 143 -13.75 11.10 0.83
C PHE A 143 -13.21 12.53 0.66
N PHE A 144 -12.52 12.81 -0.44
CA PHE A 144 -11.92 14.11 -0.76
C PHE A 144 -12.65 14.74 -1.95
N ARG A 145 -13.81 15.36 -1.68
CA ARG A 145 -14.67 15.94 -2.72
C ARG A 145 -14.77 17.46 -2.68
N THR A 146 -14.20 18.09 -1.67
CA THR A 146 -14.27 19.53 -1.46
C THR A 146 -12.92 20.18 -1.67
N TYR A 147 -12.92 21.47 -2.01
CA TYR A 147 -11.70 22.28 -2.10
C TYR A 147 -10.86 22.19 -0.82
N GLN A 148 -11.51 22.27 0.35
CA GLN A 148 -10.83 22.18 1.64
C GLN A 148 -10.12 20.84 1.83
N ASN A 149 -10.71 19.74 1.36
CA ASN A 149 -10.09 18.41 1.44
C ASN A 149 -8.86 18.31 0.53
N HIS A 150 -8.89 18.91 -0.66
CA HIS A 150 -7.72 18.95 -1.55
C HIS A 150 -6.61 19.85 -0.98
N LEU A 151 -6.97 21.01 -0.44
CA LEU A 151 -6.03 21.91 0.23
C LEU A 151 -5.38 21.23 1.46
N LEU A 152 -6.14 20.42 2.18
CA LEU A 152 -5.62 19.61 3.28
C LEU A 152 -4.56 18.60 2.82
N ILE A 153 -4.82 17.86 1.73
CA ILE A 153 -3.82 16.95 1.14
C ILE A 153 -2.54 17.72 0.83
N PHE A 154 -2.66 18.85 0.12
CA PHE A 154 -1.52 19.66 -0.28
C PHE A 154 -0.70 20.13 0.94
N LYS A 155 -1.37 20.68 1.95
CA LYS A 155 -0.72 21.12 3.20
C LYS A 155 0.04 19.99 3.88
N ILE A 156 -0.58 18.81 4.01
CA ILE A 156 0.06 17.67 4.67
C ILE A 156 1.25 17.17 3.86
N ILE A 157 1.16 17.08 2.53
CA ILE A 157 2.29 16.69 1.68
C ILE A 157 3.46 17.67 1.84
N VAL A 158 3.20 18.98 1.86
CA VAL A 158 4.25 20.00 2.07
C VAL A 158 4.91 19.81 3.44
N VAL A 159 4.13 19.68 4.51
CA VAL A 159 4.67 19.48 5.87
C VAL A 159 5.45 18.16 5.96
N ALA A 160 4.92 17.08 5.40
CA ALA A 160 5.57 15.77 5.36
C ALA A 160 6.88 15.82 4.58
N GLY A 161 6.89 16.48 3.42
CA GLY A 161 8.09 16.66 2.60
C GLY A 161 9.15 17.50 3.31
N LEU A 162 8.76 18.59 3.99
CA LEU A 162 9.67 19.40 4.79
C LEU A 162 10.23 18.65 6.00
N PHE A 163 9.42 17.81 6.64
CA PHE A 163 9.90 16.96 7.73
C PHE A 163 10.85 15.89 7.21
N TYR A 164 10.47 15.19 6.15
CA TYR A 164 11.25 14.08 5.60
C TYR A 164 12.53 14.54 4.91
N SER A 165 12.58 15.79 4.42
CA SER A 165 13.79 16.36 3.83
C SER A 165 14.95 16.42 4.83
N ILE A 166 14.68 16.55 6.14
CA ILE A 166 15.71 16.49 7.18
C ILE A 166 16.39 15.11 7.17
N LEU A 167 15.60 14.04 7.06
CA LEU A 167 16.12 12.66 6.96
C LEU A 167 16.87 12.44 5.65
N ILE A 168 16.36 12.99 4.54
CA ILE A 168 17.04 12.93 3.24
C ILE A 168 18.41 13.64 3.30
N LEU A 169 18.46 14.85 3.85
CA LEU A 169 19.71 15.62 3.97
C LEU A 169 20.72 14.89 4.86
N PHE A 170 20.25 14.22 5.91
CA PHE A 170 21.08 13.37 6.74
C PHE A 170 21.69 12.21 5.94
N GLU A 171 20.89 11.47 5.18
CA GLU A 171 21.39 10.35 4.36
C GLU A 171 22.30 10.80 3.22
N ILE A 172 22.08 11.97 2.62
CA ILE A 172 23.01 12.53 1.62
C ILE A 172 24.40 12.72 2.23
N ARG A 173 24.49 13.13 3.51
CA ARG A 173 25.77 13.35 4.18
C ARG A 173 26.41 12.05 4.67
N MET A 174 25.61 11.14 5.21
CA MET A 174 26.10 9.93 5.90
C MET A 174 26.08 8.68 5.00
N SER A 175 25.67 8.81 3.74
CA SER A 175 25.23 7.72 2.85
C SER A 175 23.91 7.07 3.31
N PRO A 176 23.24 6.26 2.46
CA PRO A 176 21.99 5.58 2.83
C PRO A 176 22.26 4.58 3.97
N GLN A 177 21.89 4.97 5.18
CA GLN A 177 22.26 4.26 6.41
C GLN A 177 21.11 4.20 7.42
N LEU A 178 20.11 5.09 7.33
CA LEU A 178 19.01 5.12 8.29
C LEU A 178 18.24 3.81 8.26
N HIS A 179 18.00 3.27 7.06
CA HIS A 179 17.31 2.00 6.89
C HIS A 179 18.10 0.84 7.52
N THR A 180 19.40 0.81 7.29
CA THR A 180 20.32 -0.17 7.87
C THR A 180 20.34 -0.09 9.40
N TRP A 181 20.38 1.12 9.97
CA TRP A 181 20.43 1.32 11.42
C TRP A 181 19.12 0.98 12.10
N VAL A 182 17.99 1.35 11.50
CA VAL A 182 16.66 1.16 12.10
C VAL A 182 16.12 -0.24 11.85
N TYR A 183 16.28 -0.77 10.63
CA TYR A 183 15.66 -2.02 10.19
C TYR A 183 16.65 -3.15 9.90
N GLY A 184 17.96 -2.87 9.89
CA GLY A 184 19.01 -3.88 9.81
C GLY A 184 19.42 -4.30 8.39
N TYR A 185 19.00 -3.56 7.35
CA TYR A 185 19.37 -3.83 5.96
C TYR A 185 19.30 -2.58 5.08
#